data_AF-A0A4Y8IEZ8-F1
#
_entry.id   AF-A0A4Y8IEZ8-F1
#
_cell.length_a   1.000
_cell.length_b   1.000
_cell.length_c   1.000
_cell.angle_alpha   90.00
_cell.angle_beta   90.00
_cell.angle_gamma   90.00
#
_symmetry.space_group_name_H-M   'P 1'
#
loop_
_entity.id
_entity.type
_entity.pdbx_description
1 polymer ?
#
loop_
_entity_poly.entity_id
_entity_poly.type
_entity_poly.pdbx_seq_one_letter_code
_entity_poly.pdbx_strand_id
1 'polypeptide(L)'
;MREIQRTINNNYKISNFLVLFLVHSIQVGVGILGFQQTIVGIIGNDSWISVILAGLLVHIIIWMLYKILKYGRGDLITIQRDIFGKWFGGVLSFIWLIYFTLIGIAVLRTYIEIVQVWMFPNISVTFLSFLLLSLVYYIVIGGFKAVAGICFLGMIIPLYLILTLIFPLNFAEFQNILPIWNHSLKEFAISSKHMIISYLGFSTLLMYYPFIKQPEKSQKWAHVGTS
;
A
#
# COMPACT_ATOMS: atom_id res chain seq x y z
N MET A 1 -27.50 -1.53 5.06
CA MET A 1 -26.20 -1.98 5.62
C MET A 1 -26.06 -3.51 5.64
N ARG A 2 -27.09 -4.29 6.03
CA ARG A 2 -27.05 -5.76 6.08
C ARG A 2 -27.17 -6.48 4.72
N GLU A 3 -27.62 -5.82 3.65
CA GLU A 3 -27.94 -6.50 2.38
C GLU A 3 -26.72 -6.85 1.51
N ILE A 4 -25.78 -5.94 1.26
CA ILE A 4 -24.57 -6.28 0.44
C ILE A 4 -23.60 -7.16 1.23
N GLN A 5 -23.50 -6.97 2.55
CA GLN A 5 -22.73 -7.89 3.37
C GLN A 5 -23.35 -9.29 3.46
N ARG A 6 -24.65 -9.45 3.14
CA ARG A 6 -25.33 -10.75 3.05
C ARG A 6 -25.07 -11.46 1.72
N THR A 7 -24.72 -10.78 0.64
CA THR A 7 -24.56 -11.43 -0.68
C THR A 7 -23.25 -12.19 -0.81
N ILE A 8 -22.15 -11.70 -0.21
CA ILE A 8 -20.87 -12.41 -0.23
C ILE A 8 -20.84 -13.48 0.86
N ASN A 9 -20.78 -14.75 0.45
CA ASN A 9 -20.66 -15.89 1.35
C ASN A 9 -19.49 -15.69 2.32
N ASN A 10 -19.74 -15.94 3.61
CA ASN A 10 -18.76 -15.78 4.68
C ASN A 10 -17.48 -16.59 4.47
N ASN A 11 -17.53 -17.64 3.63
CA ASN A 11 -16.38 -18.44 3.23
C ASN A 11 -15.39 -17.68 2.35
N TYR A 12 -15.79 -16.61 1.68
CA TYR A 12 -14.89 -15.74 0.90
C TYR A 12 -14.34 -14.57 1.70
N LYS A 13 -14.80 -14.38 2.94
CA LYS A 13 -14.36 -13.28 3.79
C LYS A 13 -13.15 -13.62 4.65
N ILE A 14 -12.31 -12.63 4.87
CA ILE A 14 -11.13 -12.71 5.73
C ILE A 14 -11.40 -12.09 7.11
N SER A 15 -10.63 -12.50 8.11
CA SER A 15 -10.67 -11.90 9.44
C SER A 15 -10.19 -10.45 9.41
N ASN A 16 -10.79 -9.58 10.23
CA ASN A 16 -10.49 -8.14 10.23
C ASN A 16 -9.02 -7.78 10.53
N PHE A 17 -8.30 -8.60 11.30
CA PHE A 17 -6.90 -8.35 11.61
C PHE A 17 -5.98 -8.54 10.39
N LEU A 18 -6.39 -9.35 9.40
CA LEU A 18 -5.62 -9.56 8.18
C LEU A 18 -5.47 -8.29 7.33
N VAL A 19 -6.31 -7.28 7.60
CA VAL A 19 -6.20 -5.95 6.97
C VAL A 19 -4.87 -5.28 7.26
N LEU A 20 -4.29 -5.49 8.46
CA LEU A 20 -2.95 -4.99 8.77
C LEU A 20 -1.95 -5.46 7.71
N PHE A 21 -1.89 -6.78 7.48
CA PHE A 21 -0.95 -7.39 6.56
C PHE A 21 -1.22 -7.00 5.10
N LEU A 22 -2.49 -6.90 4.71
CA LEU A 22 -2.87 -6.45 3.37
C LEU A 22 -2.40 -5.02 3.10
N VAL A 23 -2.68 -4.10 4.02
CA VAL A 23 -2.28 -2.69 3.89
C VAL A 23 -0.75 -2.57 3.93
N HIS A 24 -0.09 -3.27 4.86
CA HIS A 24 1.35 -3.17 5.06
C HIS A 24 2.16 -3.80 3.92
N SER A 25 1.74 -4.96 3.41
CA SER A 25 2.46 -5.68 2.33
C SER A 25 2.58 -4.89 1.03
N ILE A 26 1.68 -3.93 0.78
CA ILE A 26 1.75 -3.06 -0.40
C ILE A 26 2.78 -1.95 -0.21
N GLN A 27 2.99 -1.52 1.04
CA GLN A 27 3.95 -0.46 1.40
C GLN A 27 5.37 -1.02 1.46
N VAL A 28 5.51 -2.19 2.11
CA VAL A 28 6.76 -2.95 2.19
C VAL A 28 6.94 -3.76 0.93
N GLY A 29 7.26 -3.04 -0.15
CA GLY A 29 7.60 -3.60 -1.45
C GLY A 29 8.65 -2.73 -2.10
N VAL A 30 8.49 -2.46 -3.38
CA VAL A 30 9.40 -1.60 -4.15
C VAL A 30 9.51 -0.18 -3.57
N GLY A 31 8.39 0.39 -3.12
CA GLY A 31 8.31 1.78 -2.67
C GLY A 31 9.23 2.10 -1.50
N ILE A 32 9.42 1.14 -0.58
CA ILE A 32 10.27 1.31 0.61
C ILE A 32 11.76 1.44 0.26
N LEU A 33 12.19 0.90 -0.88
CA LEU A 33 13.60 0.92 -1.29
C LEU A 33 13.99 2.23 -1.99
N GLY A 34 13.04 2.90 -2.66
CA GLY A 34 13.33 4.10 -3.46
C GLY A 34 13.00 5.43 -2.78
N PHE A 35 12.08 5.44 -1.80
CA PHE A 35 11.58 6.70 -1.25
C PHE A 35 12.65 7.48 -0.49
N GLN A 36 13.56 6.78 0.21
CA GLN A 36 14.59 7.40 1.05
C GLN A 36 15.48 8.33 0.23
N GLN A 37 15.99 7.86 -0.91
CA GLN A 37 16.80 8.66 -1.82
C GLN A 37 16.02 9.86 -2.37
N THR A 38 14.73 9.67 -2.67
CA THR A 38 13.88 10.72 -3.23
C THR A 38 13.65 11.85 -2.22
N ILE A 39 13.26 11.53 -0.98
CA ILE A 39 12.96 12.55 0.03
C ILE A 39 14.23 13.23 0.55
N VAL A 40 15.33 12.49 0.71
CA VAL A 40 16.64 13.06 1.11
C VAL A 40 17.17 13.99 0.03
N GLY A 41 16.97 13.68 -1.25
CA GLY A 41 17.34 14.59 -2.34
C GLY A 41 16.56 15.90 -2.37
N ILE A 42 15.38 15.97 -1.72
CA ILE A 42 14.54 17.17 -1.66
C ILE A 42 14.81 17.99 -0.41
N ILE A 43 14.92 17.35 0.76
CA ILE A 43 14.89 18.03 2.06
C ILE A 43 15.98 17.54 3.03
N GLY A 44 16.94 16.74 2.53
CA GLY A 44 18.14 16.35 3.26
C GLY A 44 17.85 15.72 4.62
N ASN A 45 18.45 16.29 5.66
CA ASN A 45 18.35 15.85 7.05
C ASN A 45 16.95 15.98 7.66
N ASP A 46 16.08 16.85 7.14
CA ASP A 46 14.70 17.02 7.63
C ASP A 46 13.71 15.98 7.05
N SER A 47 14.21 15.00 6.30
CA SER A 47 13.39 13.98 5.61
C SER A 47 12.48 13.17 6.54
N TRP A 48 12.93 12.90 7.76
CA TRP A 48 12.15 12.16 8.76
C TRP A 48 10.84 12.88 9.13
N ILE A 49 10.83 14.22 9.14
CA ILE A 49 9.62 15.02 9.38
C ILE A 49 8.62 14.78 8.25
N SER A 50 9.10 14.70 7.00
CA SER A 50 8.25 14.46 5.84
C SER A 50 7.56 13.09 5.90
N VAL A 51 8.23 12.09 6.48
CA VAL A 51 7.67 10.76 6.79
C VAL A 51 6.53 10.85 7.78
N ILE A 52 6.73 11.53 8.91
CA ILE A 52 5.71 11.72 9.95
C ILE A 52 4.49 12.47 9.40
N LEU A 53 4.73 13.58 8.68
CA LEU A 53 3.65 14.39 8.08
C LEU A 53 2.83 13.58 7.08
N ALA A 54 3.48 12.80 6.21
CA ALA A 54 2.80 11.92 5.27
C ALA A 54 1.98 10.85 5.99
N GLY A 55 2.55 10.18 7.00
CA GLY A 55 1.85 9.18 7.81
C GLY A 55 0.60 9.74 8.48
N LEU A 56 0.70 10.90 9.15
CA LEU A 56 -0.45 11.57 9.77
C LEU A 56 -1.56 11.90 8.77
N LEU A 57 -1.20 12.44 7.59
CA LEU A 57 -2.17 12.70 6.53
C LEU A 57 -2.85 11.41 6.05
N VAL A 58 -2.10 10.33 5.92
CA VAL A 58 -2.64 9.03 5.51
C VAL A 58 -3.58 8.45 6.58
N HIS A 59 -3.30 8.62 7.87
CA HIS A 59 -4.25 8.24 8.92
C HIS A 59 -5.59 8.99 8.78
N ILE A 60 -5.56 10.28 8.45
CA ILE A 60 -6.79 11.05 8.19
C ILE A 60 -7.52 10.50 6.95
N ILE A 61 -6.79 10.18 5.88
CA ILE A 61 -7.36 9.60 4.65
C ILE A 61 -8.01 8.24 4.94
N ILE A 62 -7.36 7.36 5.71
CA ILE A 62 -7.93 6.06 6.11
C ILE A 62 -9.23 6.27 6.87
N TRP A 63 -9.26 7.20 7.82
CA TRP A 63 -10.49 7.51 8.56
C TRP A 63 -11.61 7.97 7.62
N MET A 64 -11.31 8.85 6.67
CA MET A 64 -12.28 9.28 5.64
C MET A 64 -12.76 8.12 4.76
N LEU A 65 -11.86 7.25 4.30
CA LEU A 65 -12.19 6.09 3.47
C LEU A 65 -13.16 5.14 4.19
N TYR A 66 -12.90 4.85 5.47
CA TYR A 66 -13.80 4.01 6.25
C TYR A 66 -15.18 4.64 6.44
N LYS A 67 -15.28 5.97 6.56
CA LYS A 67 -16.56 6.68 6.58
C LYS A 67 -17.29 6.54 5.25
N ILE A 68 -16.61 6.83 4.14
CA ILE A 68 -17.17 6.73 2.78
C ILE A 68 -17.69 5.31 2.52
N LEU A 69 -16.87 4.29 2.80
CA LEU A 69 -17.23 2.89 2.59
C LEU A 69 -18.38 2.44 3.50
N LYS A 70 -18.42 2.91 4.75
CA LYS A 70 -19.51 2.61 5.69
C LYS A 70 -20.86 3.17 5.22
N TYR A 71 -20.90 4.44 4.82
CA TYR A 71 -22.14 5.07 4.34
C TYR A 71 -22.52 4.61 2.94
N GLY A 72 -21.51 4.27 2.14
CA GLY A 72 -21.60 3.86 0.75
C GLY A 72 -21.93 2.38 0.50
N ARG A 73 -22.44 1.65 1.50
CA ARG A 73 -22.77 0.22 1.40
C ARG A 73 -21.57 -0.71 1.09
N GLY A 74 -20.35 -0.21 1.26
CA GLY A 74 -19.11 -0.99 1.29
C GLY A 74 -18.45 -1.31 -0.05
N ASP A 75 -19.11 -1.04 -1.18
CA ASP A 75 -18.59 -1.34 -2.52
C ASP A 75 -18.34 -0.07 -3.34
N LEU A 76 -17.09 0.17 -3.76
CA LEU A 76 -16.69 1.39 -4.47
C LEU A 76 -17.52 1.64 -5.73
N ILE A 77 -17.83 0.58 -6.49
CA ILE A 77 -18.57 0.69 -7.75
C ILE A 77 -20.00 1.15 -7.46
N THR A 78 -20.64 0.55 -6.45
CA THR A 78 -21.96 0.97 -5.97
C THR A 78 -21.95 2.42 -5.49
N ILE A 79 -20.94 2.84 -4.72
CA ILE A 79 -20.79 4.22 -4.22
C ILE A 79 -20.75 5.22 -5.37
N GLN A 80 -19.90 4.95 -6.36
CA GLN A 80 -19.71 5.87 -7.47
C GLN A 80 -20.95 5.95 -8.35
N ARG A 81 -21.67 4.84 -8.54
CA ARG A 81 -22.93 4.83 -9.27
C ARG A 81 -24.06 5.52 -8.52
N ASP A 82 -24.14 5.36 -7.20
CA ASP A 82 -25.17 5.98 -6.36
C ASP A 82 -24.99 7.51 -6.31
N ILE A 83 -23.74 8.01 -6.30
CA ILE A 83 -23.45 9.45 -6.20
C ILE A 83 -23.46 10.15 -7.58
N PHE A 84 -22.82 9.55 -8.58
CA PHE A 84 -22.60 10.20 -9.89
C PHE A 84 -23.49 9.64 -11.01
N GLY A 85 -24.35 8.67 -10.70
CA GLY A 85 -25.18 7.97 -11.68
C GLY A 85 -24.45 6.88 -12.45
N LYS A 86 -25.19 6.13 -13.26
CA LYS A 86 -24.69 4.92 -13.96
C LYS A 86 -23.52 5.21 -14.91
N TRP A 87 -23.57 6.32 -15.64
CA TRP A 87 -22.57 6.67 -16.66
C TRP A 87 -21.28 7.20 -16.03
N PHE A 88 -21.34 8.35 -15.35
CA PHE A 88 -20.16 8.94 -14.72
C PHE A 88 -19.58 8.05 -13.60
N GLY A 89 -20.43 7.39 -12.81
CA GLY A 89 -19.99 6.42 -11.81
C GLY A 89 -19.27 5.22 -12.44
N GLY A 90 -19.76 4.73 -13.58
CA GLY A 90 -19.09 3.68 -14.35
C GLY A 90 -17.72 4.08 -14.87
N VAL A 91 -17.59 5.31 -15.40
CA VAL A 91 -16.30 5.86 -15.85
C VAL A 91 -15.31 5.98 -14.69
N LEU A 92 -15.75 6.49 -13.53
CA LEU A 92 -14.90 6.58 -12.33
C LEU A 92 -14.43 5.20 -11.86
N SER A 93 -15.31 4.19 -11.86
CA SER A 93 -14.93 2.82 -11.50
C SER A 93 -13.89 2.25 -12.47
N PHE A 94 -14.02 2.56 -13.75
CA PHE A 94 -13.06 2.14 -14.77
C PHE A 94 -11.69 2.83 -14.61
N ILE A 95 -11.67 4.12 -14.22
CA ILE A 95 -10.43 4.82 -13.90
C ILE A 95 -9.69 4.13 -12.74
N TRP A 96 -10.43 3.69 -11.70
CA TRP A 96 -9.84 2.92 -10.60
C TRP A 96 -9.26 1.58 -11.04
N LEU A 97 -9.92 0.89 -11.97
CA LEU A 97 -9.38 -0.34 -12.57
C LEU A 97 -8.04 -0.08 -13.26
N ILE A 98 -8.00 0.93 -14.15
CA ILE A 98 -6.76 1.33 -14.84
C ILE A 98 -5.67 1.69 -13.83
N TYR A 99 -6.00 2.47 -12.80
CA TYR A 99 -5.07 2.88 -11.75
C TYR A 99 -4.43 1.67 -11.05
N PHE A 100 -5.21 0.68 -10.62
CA PHE A 100 -4.66 -0.51 -9.98
C PHE A 100 -3.86 -1.39 -10.95
N THR A 101 -4.27 -1.48 -12.22
CA THR A 101 -3.49 -2.17 -13.25
C THR A 101 -2.13 -1.51 -13.47
N LEU A 102 -2.08 -0.18 -13.58
CA LEU A 102 -0.83 0.57 -13.74
C LEU A 102 0.09 0.40 -12.53
N ILE A 103 -0.45 0.42 -11.31
CA ILE A 103 0.32 0.12 -10.11
C ILE A 103 0.88 -1.30 -10.14
N GLY A 104 0.07 -2.29 -10.51
CA GLY A 104 0.53 -3.67 -10.64
C GLY A 104 1.69 -3.82 -11.64
N ILE A 105 1.60 -3.15 -12.79
CA ILE A 105 2.67 -3.12 -13.80
C ILE A 105 3.92 -2.43 -13.26
N ALA A 106 3.77 -1.30 -12.56
CA ALA A 106 4.90 -0.58 -11.97
C ALA A 106 5.63 -1.44 -10.94
N VAL A 107 4.89 -2.10 -10.03
CA VAL A 107 5.45 -3.00 -9.02
C VAL A 107 6.17 -4.19 -9.69
N LEU A 108 5.57 -4.82 -10.71
CA LEU A 108 6.20 -5.90 -11.45
C LEU A 108 7.50 -5.45 -12.11
N ARG A 109 7.48 -4.29 -12.78
CA ARG A 109 8.65 -3.74 -13.49
C ARG A 109 9.79 -3.47 -12.53
N THR A 110 9.53 -2.80 -11.41
CA THR A 110 10.61 -2.46 -10.49
C THR A 110 11.10 -3.68 -9.71
N TYR A 111 10.26 -4.67 -9.44
CA TYR A 111 10.73 -5.93 -8.87
C TYR A 111 11.70 -6.66 -9.82
N ILE A 112 11.39 -6.70 -11.12
CA ILE A 112 12.30 -7.25 -12.15
C ILE A 112 13.63 -6.50 -12.18
N GLU A 113 13.60 -5.18 -12.10
CA GLU A 113 14.80 -4.34 -12.06
C GLU A 113 15.68 -4.66 -10.85
N ILE A 114 15.09 -4.85 -9.67
CA ILE A 114 15.81 -5.27 -8.47
C ILE A 114 16.47 -6.64 -8.71
N VAL A 115 15.74 -7.63 -9.24
CA VAL A 115 16.32 -8.96 -9.53
C VAL A 115 17.46 -8.87 -10.53
N GLN A 116 17.37 -8.00 -11.55
CA GLN A 116 18.44 -7.79 -12.52
C GLN A 116 19.67 -7.17 -11.88
N VAL A 117 19.51 -6.11 -11.10
CA VAL A 117 20.64 -5.42 -10.47
C VAL A 117 21.36 -6.31 -9.47
N TRP A 118 20.62 -7.10 -8.69
CA TRP A 118 21.18 -7.82 -7.54
C TRP A 118 21.51 -9.30 -7.79
N MET A 119 20.86 -9.97 -8.74
CA MET A 119 20.98 -11.42 -8.90
C MET A 119 21.32 -11.84 -10.33
N PHE A 120 20.56 -11.37 -11.32
CA PHE A 120 20.67 -11.84 -12.70
C PHE A 120 20.65 -10.68 -13.71
N PRO A 121 21.77 -9.96 -13.89
CA PRO A 121 21.83 -8.76 -14.74
C PRO A 121 21.38 -8.97 -16.18
N ASN A 122 21.60 -10.18 -16.72
CA ASN A 122 21.33 -10.51 -18.12
C ASN A 122 20.00 -11.26 -18.33
N ILE A 123 19.18 -11.48 -17.29
CA ILE A 123 17.92 -12.20 -17.46
C ILE A 123 16.94 -11.39 -18.32
N SER A 124 16.24 -12.05 -19.24
CA SER A 124 15.22 -11.41 -20.05
C SER A 124 14.05 -10.93 -19.18
N VAL A 125 13.71 -9.65 -19.30
CA VAL A 125 12.55 -9.02 -18.63
C VAL A 125 11.28 -9.79 -18.94
N THR A 126 11.08 -10.19 -20.20
CA THR A 126 9.86 -10.90 -20.63
C THR A 126 9.75 -12.26 -19.98
N PHE A 127 10.86 -13.00 -19.89
CA PHE A 127 10.89 -14.31 -19.24
C PHE A 127 10.55 -14.19 -17.74
N LEU A 128 11.20 -13.25 -17.03
CA LEU A 128 10.94 -13.05 -15.62
C LEU A 128 9.51 -12.52 -15.36
N SER A 129 9.00 -11.65 -16.22
CA SER A 129 7.60 -11.17 -16.16
C SER A 129 6.62 -12.33 -16.28
N PHE A 130 6.81 -13.21 -17.25
CA PHE A 130 5.94 -14.36 -17.47
C PHE A 130 5.95 -15.31 -16.27
N LEU A 131 7.13 -15.58 -15.70
CA LEU A 131 7.29 -16.43 -14.53
C LEU A 131 6.57 -15.84 -13.30
N LEU A 132 6.77 -14.56 -13.03
CA LEU A 132 6.13 -13.87 -11.91
C LEU A 132 4.60 -13.78 -12.08
N LEU A 133 4.13 -13.44 -13.27
CA LEU A 133 2.69 -13.38 -13.57
C LEU A 133 2.03 -14.75 -13.45
N SER A 134 2.71 -15.82 -13.85
CA SER A 134 2.21 -17.20 -13.68
C SER A 134 2.05 -17.56 -12.19
N LEU A 135 3.00 -17.15 -11.35
CA LEU A 135 2.92 -17.34 -9.91
C LEU A 135 1.77 -16.53 -9.30
N VAL A 136 1.64 -15.26 -9.67
CA VAL A 136 0.52 -14.40 -9.23
C VAL A 136 -0.82 -15.01 -9.64
N TYR A 137 -0.94 -15.48 -10.88
CA TYR A 137 -2.15 -16.12 -11.38
C TYR A 137 -2.52 -17.37 -10.55
N TYR A 138 -1.55 -18.22 -10.25
CA TYR A 138 -1.76 -19.40 -9.39
C TYR A 138 -2.30 -19.01 -8.00
N ILE A 139 -1.74 -17.97 -7.40
CA ILE A 139 -2.19 -17.45 -6.10
C ILE A 139 -3.62 -16.93 -6.16
N VAL A 140 -3.96 -16.17 -7.22
CA VAL A 140 -5.29 -15.58 -7.38
C VAL A 140 -6.36 -16.66 -7.59
N ILE A 141 -6.04 -17.76 -8.29
CA ILE A 141 -6.95 -18.92 -8.41
C ILE A 141 -7.28 -19.52 -7.03
N GLY A 142 -6.31 -19.55 -6.11
CA GLY A 142 -6.52 -19.96 -4.71
C GLY A 142 -7.49 -19.05 -3.92
N GLY A 143 -7.89 -17.92 -4.50
CA GLY A 143 -8.86 -16.99 -3.96
C GLY A 143 -8.28 -15.96 -2.98
N PHE A 144 -9.11 -15.02 -2.55
CA PHE A 144 -8.67 -13.87 -1.75
C PHE A 144 -8.04 -14.25 -0.39
N LYS A 145 -8.43 -15.39 0.19
CA LYS A 145 -7.80 -15.93 1.40
C LYS A 145 -6.34 -16.34 1.17
N ALA A 146 -6.02 -16.91 0.01
CA ALA A 146 -4.65 -17.27 -0.35
C ALA A 146 -3.79 -16.01 -0.48
N VAL A 147 -4.32 -14.97 -1.16
CA VAL A 147 -3.68 -13.65 -1.27
C VAL A 147 -3.38 -13.07 0.11
N ALA A 148 -4.37 -13.04 1.02
CA ALA A 148 -4.18 -12.53 2.38
C ALA A 148 -3.15 -13.36 3.18
N GLY A 149 -3.11 -14.68 2.98
CA GLY A 149 -2.10 -15.55 3.58
C GLY A 149 -0.68 -15.24 3.08
N ILE A 150 -0.52 -14.93 1.79
CA ILE A 150 0.78 -14.55 1.23
C ILE A 150 1.20 -13.17 1.71
N CYS A 151 0.28 -12.20 1.81
CA CYS A 151 0.58 -10.90 2.43
C CYS A 151 1.03 -11.06 3.89
N PHE A 152 0.40 -11.98 4.64
CA PHE A 152 0.81 -12.31 6.00
C PHE A 152 2.22 -12.88 6.04
N LEU A 153 2.51 -13.93 5.25
CA LEU A 153 3.84 -14.54 5.20
C LEU A 153 4.90 -13.57 4.69
N GLY A 154 4.57 -12.77 3.68
CA GLY A 154 5.44 -11.76 3.09
C GLY A 154 5.82 -10.63 4.06
N MET A 155 5.05 -10.42 5.13
CA MET A 155 5.43 -9.50 6.21
C MET A 155 6.17 -10.21 7.35
N ILE A 156 5.72 -11.40 7.75
CA ILE A 156 6.27 -12.10 8.92
C ILE A 156 7.65 -12.67 8.63
N ILE A 157 7.88 -13.24 7.44
CA ILE A 157 9.16 -13.86 7.08
C ILE A 157 10.28 -12.81 7.07
N PRO A 158 10.15 -11.64 6.42
CA PRO A 158 11.24 -10.66 6.39
C PRO A 158 11.36 -9.84 7.69
N LEU A 159 10.51 -10.06 8.68
CA LEU A 159 10.47 -9.24 9.90
C LEU A 159 11.81 -9.23 10.65
N TYR A 160 12.57 -10.33 10.59
CA TYR A 160 13.89 -10.40 11.20
C TYR A 160 14.90 -9.42 10.57
N LEU A 161 14.67 -8.96 9.33
CA LEU A 161 15.52 -7.95 8.69
C LEU A 161 15.47 -6.60 9.42
N ILE A 162 14.44 -6.33 10.23
CA ILE A 162 14.45 -5.13 11.09
C ILE A 162 15.66 -5.13 12.03
N LEU A 163 16.13 -6.31 12.47
CA LEU A 163 17.33 -6.40 13.30
C LEU A 163 18.59 -5.94 12.56
N THR A 164 18.62 -6.00 11.23
CA THR A 164 19.77 -5.52 10.47
C THR A 164 19.89 -3.99 10.50
N LEU A 165 18.81 -3.27 10.82
CA LEU A 165 18.84 -1.81 10.98
C LEU A 165 19.62 -1.36 12.23
N ILE A 166 19.93 -2.28 13.15
CA ILE A 166 20.75 -1.97 14.34
C ILE A 166 22.22 -1.74 13.95
N PHE A 167 22.75 -2.44 12.94
CA PHE A 167 24.16 -2.31 12.57
C PHE A 167 24.54 -0.92 12.01
N PRO A 168 23.75 -0.31 11.10
CA PRO A 168 24.01 1.04 10.62
C PRO A 168 24.01 2.11 11.73
N LEU A 169 23.29 1.90 12.84
CA LEU A 169 23.26 2.85 13.94
C LEU A 169 24.64 3.04 14.61
N ASN A 170 25.54 2.06 14.51
CA ASN A 170 26.91 2.20 15.00
C ASN A 170 27.73 3.21 14.18
N PHE A 171 27.32 3.48 12.94
CA PHE A 171 27.93 4.47 12.06
C PHE A 171 27.12 5.76 12.00
N ALA A 172 26.04 5.88 12.78
CA ALA A 172 25.18 7.05 12.75
C ALA A 172 25.82 8.23 13.50
N GLU A 173 26.14 9.28 12.76
CA GLU A 173 26.49 10.57 13.34
C GLU A 173 25.22 11.40 13.56
N PHE A 174 24.71 11.37 14.79
CA PHE A 174 23.46 12.09 15.16
C PHE A 174 23.52 13.60 14.90
N GLN A 175 24.71 14.18 14.79
CA GLN A 175 24.90 15.58 14.43
C GLN A 175 24.38 15.89 13.02
N ASN A 176 24.36 14.90 12.11
CA ASN A 176 23.86 15.06 10.74
C ASN A 176 22.34 15.23 10.65
N ILE A 177 21.61 15.08 11.77
CA ILE A 177 20.18 15.43 11.87
C ILE A 177 20.01 16.95 12.04
N LEU A 178 21.03 17.66 12.52
CA LEU A 178 21.01 19.10 12.72
C LEU A 178 21.51 19.85 11.47
N PRO A 179 21.08 21.12 11.26
CA PRO A 179 20.02 21.82 11.98
C PRO A 179 18.62 21.32 11.60
N ILE A 180 17.72 21.22 12.59
CA ILE A 180 16.32 20.82 12.35
C ILE A 180 15.55 22.03 11.82
N TRP A 181 14.66 21.79 10.85
CA TRP A 181 13.79 22.80 10.26
C TRP A 181 14.56 23.86 9.47
N ASN A 182 15.46 23.41 8.60
CA ASN A 182 16.25 24.32 7.76
C ASN A 182 15.63 24.56 6.37
N HIS A 183 14.48 23.96 6.11
CA HIS A 183 13.82 23.97 4.81
C HIS A 183 12.46 24.70 4.87
N SER A 184 12.00 25.16 3.72
CA SER A 184 10.73 25.86 3.57
C SER A 184 9.53 24.92 3.69
N LEU A 185 8.37 25.46 4.09
CA LEU A 185 7.11 24.69 4.12
C LEU A 185 6.75 24.07 2.77
N LYS A 186 7.16 24.71 1.66
CA LYS A 186 6.94 24.19 0.31
C LYS A 186 7.74 22.91 0.07
N GLU A 187 8.99 22.87 0.51
CA GLU A 187 9.85 21.68 0.40
C GLU A 187 9.32 20.53 1.26
N PHE A 188 8.85 20.82 2.48
CA PHE A 188 8.13 19.84 3.30
C PHE A 188 6.90 19.28 2.57
N ALA A 189 6.06 20.14 1.98
CA ALA A 189 4.87 19.70 1.27
C ALA A 189 5.21 18.82 0.04
N ILE A 190 6.25 19.19 -0.72
CA ILE A 190 6.71 18.40 -1.88
C ILE A 190 7.26 17.05 -1.41
N SER A 191 8.15 17.04 -0.41
CA SER A 191 8.74 15.82 0.13
C SER A 191 7.69 14.87 0.72
N SER A 192 6.76 15.38 1.55
CA SER A 192 5.64 14.59 2.08
C SER A 192 4.73 14.05 0.98
N LYS A 193 4.48 14.81 -0.10
CA LYS A 193 3.71 14.31 -1.25
C LYS A 193 4.41 13.11 -1.91
N HIS A 194 5.72 13.16 -2.09
CA HIS A 194 6.49 12.01 -2.60
C HIS A 194 6.41 10.82 -1.65
N MET A 195 6.44 11.06 -0.34
CA MET A 195 6.31 10.01 0.67
C MET A 195 4.94 9.32 0.69
N ILE A 196 3.84 10.03 0.40
CA ILE A 196 2.49 9.44 0.34
C ILE A 196 2.42 8.28 -0.67
N ILE A 197 3.24 8.31 -1.73
CA ILE A 197 3.33 7.22 -2.72
C ILE A 197 3.78 5.91 -2.06
N SER A 198 4.66 5.98 -1.07
CA SER A 198 5.11 4.81 -0.29
C SER A 198 4.04 4.29 0.66
N TYR A 199 3.03 5.10 0.97
CA TYR A 199 1.90 4.74 1.83
C TYR A 199 0.67 4.24 1.05
N LEU A 200 0.74 4.05 -0.27
CA LEU A 200 -0.43 3.73 -1.12
C LEU A 200 -1.22 2.48 -0.73
N GLY A 201 -0.71 1.61 0.15
CA GLY A 201 -1.39 0.41 0.63
C GLY A 201 -2.81 0.65 1.11
N PHE A 202 -3.10 1.79 1.75
CA PHE A 202 -4.45 2.11 2.20
C PHE A 202 -5.48 2.17 1.05
N SER A 203 -5.06 2.50 -0.18
CA SER A 203 -6.00 2.67 -1.31
C SER A 203 -6.67 1.35 -1.69
N THR A 204 -6.00 0.22 -1.48
CA THR A 204 -6.56 -1.11 -1.77
C THR A 204 -7.73 -1.51 -0.89
N LEU A 205 -7.91 -0.85 0.26
CA LEU A 205 -9.12 -0.99 1.09
C LEU A 205 -10.38 -0.78 0.25
N LEU A 206 -10.37 0.16 -0.70
CA LEU A 206 -11.52 0.43 -1.57
C LEU A 206 -11.98 -0.79 -2.38
N MET A 207 -11.07 -1.73 -2.66
CA MET A 207 -11.35 -2.92 -3.47
C MET A 207 -11.79 -4.09 -2.60
N TYR A 208 -11.11 -4.35 -1.49
CA TYR A 208 -11.36 -5.55 -0.68
C TYR A 208 -12.26 -5.33 0.54
N TYR A 209 -12.71 -4.11 0.83
CA TYR A 209 -13.59 -3.82 1.98
C TYR A 209 -14.80 -4.77 2.12
N PRO A 210 -15.55 -5.12 1.05
CA PRO A 210 -16.66 -6.07 1.13
C PRO A 210 -16.27 -7.47 1.63
N PHE A 211 -15.01 -7.86 1.42
CA PHE A 211 -14.48 -9.18 1.74
C PHE A 211 -13.97 -9.29 3.18
N ILE A 212 -14.15 -8.25 4.01
CA ILE A 212 -13.73 -8.26 5.41
C ILE A 212 -14.90 -8.68 6.32
N LYS A 213 -14.63 -9.59 7.26
CA LYS A 213 -15.56 -9.87 8.37
C LYS A 213 -15.57 -8.70 9.33
N GLN A 214 -16.75 -8.11 9.58
CA GLN A 214 -16.90 -6.93 10.45
C GLN A 214 -15.97 -5.77 10.03
N PRO A 215 -16.12 -5.23 8.81
CA PRO A 215 -15.18 -4.30 8.19
C PRO A 215 -14.99 -3.04 9.02
N GLU A 216 -16.03 -2.52 9.68
CA GLU A 216 -15.89 -1.35 10.56
C GLU A 216 -14.85 -1.56 11.68
N LYS A 217 -14.77 -2.77 12.25
CA LYS A 217 -13.77 -3.09 13.29
C LYS A 217 -12.35 -3.26 12.74
N SER A 218 -12.19 -3.35 11.41
CA SER A 218 -10.89 -3.45 10.78
C SER A 218 -10.14 -2.13 10.67
N GLN A 219 -10.81 -0.99 10.92
CA GLN A 219 -10.19 0.34 10.79
C GLN A 219 -8.92 0.49 11.63
N LYS A 220 -8.92 -0.01 12.87
CA LYS A 220 -7.72 0.02 13.72
C LYS A 220 -6.54 -0.73 13.08
N TRP A 221 -6.81 -1.84 12.41
CA TRP A 221 -5.78 -2.67 11.76
C TRP A 221 -5.27 -2.01 10.48
N ALA A 222 -6.12 -1.28 9.76
CA ALA A 222 -5.67 -0.46 8.64
C ALA A 222 -4.72 0.66 9.09
N HIS A 223 -5.03 1.35 10.20
CA HIS A 223 -4.10 2.34 10.75
C HIS A 223 -2.78 1.71 11.17
N VAL A 224 -2.80 0.62 11.93
CA VAL A 224 -1.56 -0.07 12.35
C VAL A 224 -0.76 -0.59 11.15
N GLY A 225 -1.41 -1.11 10.10
CA GLY A 225 -0.70 -1.55 8.90
C GLY A 225 -0.06 -0.42 8.09
N THR A 226 -0.41 0.84 8.37
CA THR A 226 0.15 2.03 7.71
C THR A 226 1.17 2.76 8.57
N SER A 227 1.37 2.31 9.81
CA SER A 227 2.35 2.85 10.74
C SER A 227 3.69 2.13 10.66
#